data_AF-A0A330G954-F1
#
_entry.id   AF-A0A330G954-F1
#
_cell.length_a   1.000
_cell.length_b   1.000
_cell.length_c   1.000
_cell.angle_alpha   90.00
_cell.angle_beta   90.00
_cell.angle_gamma   90.00
#
_symmetry.space_group_name_H-M   'P 1'
#
loop_
_entity.id
_entity.type
_entity.pdbx_description
1 polymer ?
#
loop_
_entity_poly.entity_id
_entity_poly.type
_entity_poly.pdbx_seq_one_letter_code
_entity_poly.pdbx_strand_id
1 'polypeptide(L)' 'MDEYLALDKALIEVLTPVPKPFATLFAGEIKAECHRIAARESNPQPLRILDRRLQSLIKDGRISYTTGKGWLKCGGTV' A
#
# COMPACT_ATOMS: atom_id res chain seq x y z
N MET A 1 12.03 13.02 7.12
CA MET A 1 10.78 13.14 6.35
C MET A 1 10.21 11.76 6.19
N ASP A 2 8.91 11.60 6.43
CA ASP A 2 8.23 10.32 6.31
C ASP A 2 7.92 10.06 4.83
N GLU A 3 8.91 9.52 4.11
CA GLU A 3 8.90 9.30 2.66
C GLU A 3 7.64 8.56 2.18
N TYR A 4 7.11 7.68 3.02
CA TYR A 4 5.95 6.84 2.73
C TYR A 4 4.63 7.39 3.30
N LEU A 5 4.62 8.52 4.02
CA LEU A 5 3.43 9.02 4.72
C LEU A 5 2.23 9.22 3.79
N ALA A 6 2.45 9.82 2.63
CA ALA A 6 1.39 10.05 1.65
C ALA A 6 0.85 8.73 1.08
N LEU A 7 1.76 7.78 0.79
CA LEU A 7 1.40 6.45 0.30
C LEU A 7 0.58 5.68 1.33
N ASP A 8 1.02 5.71 2.59
CA ASP A 8 0.35 5.08 3.71
C ASP A 8 -1.04 5.62 3.93
N LYS A 9 -1.18 6.95 3.93
CA LYS A 9 -2.47 7.59 4.09
C LYS A 9 -3.43 7.15 2.99
N ALA A 10 -3.00 7.20 1.74
CA ALA A 10 -3.80 6.77 0.59
C ALA A 10 -4.18 5.28 0.67
N LEU A 11 -3.26 4.41 1.09
CA LEU A 11 -3.52 2.98 1.28
C LEU A 11 -4.55 2.72 2.38
N ILE A 12 -4.43 3.39 3.53
CA ILE A 12 -5.33 3.22 4.67
C ILE A 12 -6.72 3.81 4.42
N GLU A 13 -6.82 4.84 3.56
CA GLU A 13 -8.08 5.43 3.12
C GLU A 13 -8.79 4.54 2.09
N VAL A 14 -8.06 3.96 1.13
CA VAL A 14 -8.68 3.11 0.09
C VAL A 14 -9.07 1.73 0.61
N LEU A 15 -8.37 1.21 1.61
CA LEU A 15 -8.61 -0.12 2.16
C LEU A 15 -9.81 -0.11 3.12
N THR A 16 -10.67 -1.10 2.94
CA THR A 16 -11.84 -1.34 3.79
C THR A 16 -11.73 -2.75 4.39
N PRO A 17 -12.68 -3.20 5.23
CA PRO A 17 -12.74 -4.60 5.66
C PRO A 17 -12.97 -5.61 4.51
N VAL A 18 -13.27 -5.14 3.29
CA VAL A 18 -13.39 -5.99 2.09
C VAL A 18 -12.02 -6.08 1.39
N PRO A 19 -11.50 -7.29 1.12
CA PRO A 19 -10.22 -7.46 0.44
C PRO A 19 -10.19 -6.83 -0.96
N LYS A 20 -9.10 -6.11 -1.25
CA LYS A 20 -8.83 -5.48 -2.55
C LYS A 20 -7.61 -6.10 -3.24
N PRO A 21 -7.72 -6.51 -4.51
CA PRO A 21 -6.58 -7.03 -5.27
C PRO A 21 -5.48 -5.98 -5.50
N PHE A 22 -4.24 -6.45 -5.71
CA PHE A 22 -3.07 -5.60 -5.95
C PHE A 22 -3.29 -4.64 -7.13
N ALA A 23 -3.79 -5.17 -8.25
CA ALA A 23 -4.03 -4.40 -9.47
C ALA A 23 -5.03 -3.24 -9.24
N THR A 24 -5.99 -3.42 -8.34
CA THR A 24 -6.97 -2.38 -7.98
C THR A 24 -6.35 -1.31 -7.09
N LEU A 25 -5.39 -1.67 -6.24
CA LEU A 25 -4.70 -0.72 -5.36
C LEU A 25 -3.71 0.16 -6.13
N PHE A 26 -3.08 -0.36 -7.17
CA PHE A 26 -2.10 0.37 -7.98
C PHE A 26 -2.76 1.33 -8.98
N ALA A 27 -3.54 2.29 -8.49
CA ALA A 27 -4.27 3.29 -9.27
C ALA A 27 -4.24 4.67 -8.60
N GLY A 28 -4.63 5.71 -9.34
CA GLY A 28 -4.78 7.07 -8.83
C GLY A 28 -3.56 7.59 -8.06
N GLU A 29 -3.81 8.15 -6.88
CA GLU A 29 -2.78 8.74 -6.00
C GLU A 29 -1.75 7.71 -5.54
N ILE A 30 -2.15 6.47 -5.26
CA ILE A 30 -1.22 5.39 -4.85
C ILE A 30 -0.21 5.11 -5.96
N LYS A 31 -0.68 5.03 -7.22
CA LYS A 31 0.21 4.86 -8.37
C LYS A 31 1.14 6.06 -8.53
N ALA A 32 0.62 7.28 -8.47
CA ALA A 32 1.43 8.50 -8.59
C ALA A 32 2.54 8.55 -7.53
N GLU A 33 2.20 8.20 -6.30
CA GLU A 33 3.13 8.20 -5.18
C GLU A 33 4.20 7.10 -5.31
N CYS A 34 3.82 5.89 -5.73
CA CYS A 34 4.79 4.82 -6.02
C CYS A 34 5.78 5.22 -7.12
N HIS A 35 5.32 5.93 -8.17
CA HIS A 35 6.19 6.48 -9.20
C HIS A 35 7.13 7.56 -8.65
N ARG A 36 6.63 8.46 -7.81
CA ARG A 36 7.42 9.53 -7.17
C ARG A 36 8.57 8.95 -6.33
N ILE A 37 8.30 7.92 -5.53
CA ILE A 37 9.31 7.28 -4.69
C ILE A 37 10.29 6.49 -5.56
N ALA A 38 9.79 5.67 -6.50
CA ALA A 38 10.63 4.86 -7.38
C ALA A 38 11.60 5.70 -8.23
N ALA A 39 11.22 6.93 -8.62
CA ALA A 39 12.07 7.83 -9.40
C ALA A 39 13.38 8.25 -8.68
N ARG A 40 13.47 8.02 -7.37
CA ARG A 40 14.68 8.27 -6.56
C ARG A 40 15.60 7.06 -6.48
N GLU A 41 15.14 5.88 -6.90
CA GLU A 41 15.93 4.65 -6.90
C GLU A 41 16.72 4.52 -8.21
N SER A 42 17.90 3.87 -8.15
CA SER A 42 18.74 3.60 -9.33
C SER A 42 18.03 2.73 -10.39
N ASN A 43 17.08 1.89 -9.96
CA ASN A 43 16.24 1.07 -10.83
C ASN A 43 14.75 1.24 -10.45
N PRO A 44 14.06 2.26 -11.01
CA PRO A 44 12.69 2.60 -10.65
C PRO A 44 11.70 1.46 -10.86
N GLN A 45 11.18 0.90 -9.77
CA GLN A 45 10.16 -0.16 -9.82
C GLN A 45 8.95 0.20 -8.95
N PRO A 46 8.01 1.01 -9.47
CA PRO A 46 6.84 1.47 -8.72
C PRO A 46 5.99 0.34 -8.13
N LEU A 47 5.83 -0.78 -8.84
CA LEU A 47 5.09 -1.95 -8.33
C LEU A 47 5.80 -2.57 -7.11
N ARG A 48 7.14 -2.57 -7.09
CA ARG A 48 7.91 -3.02 -5.93
C ARG A 48 7.84 -2.06 -4.75
N ILE A 49 7.58 -0.77 -4.99
CA ILE A 49 7.31 0.20 -3.90
C ILE A 49 6.00 -0.18 -3.21
N LEU A 50 4.93 -0.40 -4.00
CA LEU A 50 3.64 -0.81 -3.45
C LEU A 50 3.75 -2.13 -2.67
N ASP A 51 4.36 -3.15 -3.26
CA ASP A 51 4.52 -4.46 -2.63
C ASP A 51 5.29 -4.38 -1.29
N ARG A 52 6.46 -3.73 -1.28
CA ARG A 52 7.24 -3.50 -0.06
C ARG A 52 6.41 -2.78 1.01
N ARG A 53 5.65 -1.77 0.61
CA ARG A 53 4.87 -0.98 1.56
C ARG A 53 3.69 -1.75 2.15
N LEU A 54 2.99 -2.53 1.33
CA LEU A 54 1.94 -3.43 1.82
C LEU A 54 2.50 -4.44 2.84
N GLN A 55 3.69 -5.00 2.60
CA GLN A 55 4.35 -5.89 3.56
C GLN A 55 4.70 -5.17 4.87
N SER A 56 5.21 -3.93 4.82
CA SER A 56 5.47 -3.13 6.03
C SER A 56 4.18 -2.89 6.82
N LEU A 57 3.09 -2.48 6.18
CA LEU A 57 1.82 -2.20 6.85
C LEU A 57 1.18 -3.46 7.46
N ILE A 58 1.41 -4.64 6.89
CA ILE A 58 1.02 -5.94 7.48
C ILE A 58 1.82 -6.18 8.76
N LYS A 59 3.14 -5.98 8.73
CA LYS A 59 4.01 -6.14 9.91
C LYS A 59 3.63 -5.16 11.02
N ASP A 60 3.20 -3.96 10.66
CA ASP A 60 2.70 -2.94 11.59
C ASP A 60 1.27 -3.24 12.11
N GLY A 61 0.62 -4.30 11.63
CA GLY A 61 -0.74 -4.68 12.03
C GLY A 61 -1.86 -3.76 11.51
N ARG A 62 -1.54 -2.79 10.67
CA ARG A 62 -2.50 -1.78 10.15
C ARG A 62 -3.44 -2.35 9.09
N ILE A 63 -2.95 -3.35 8.35
CA ILE A 63 -3.70 -4.04 7.30
C ILE A 63 -3.45 -5.55 7.37
N SER A 64 -4.30 -6.33 6.73
CA SER A 64 -4.15 -7.78 6.57
C SER A 64 -4.19 -8.16 5.11
N TYR A 65 -3.75 -9.38 4.80
CA TYR A 65 -3.85 -9.99 3.47
C TYR A 65 -4.64 -11.29 3.56
N THR A 66 -5.58 -11.47 2.63
CA THR A 66 -6.32 -12.72 2.45
C THR A 66 -5.85 -13.41 1.18
N THR A 67 -5.34 -14.63 1.32
CA THR A 67 -4.85 -15.45 0.20
C THR A 67 -5.89 -15.56 -0.91
N GLY A 68 -5.46 -15.21 -2.13
CA GLY A 68 -6.32 -15.25 -3.33
C GLY A 68 -7.34 -14.12 -3.45
N LYS A 69 -7.44 -13.20 -2.47
CA LYS A 69 -8.40 -12.08 -2.50
C LYS A 69 -7.74 -10.70 -2.48
N GLY A 70 -6.70 -10.52 -1.65
CA GLY A 70 -5.98 -9.24 -1.56
C GLY A 70 -5.93 -8.64 -0.15
N TRP A 71 -5.73 -7.33 -0.08
CA TRP A 71 -5.47 -6.60 1.17
C TRP A 71 -6.73 -5.96 1.71
N LEU A 72 -6.85 -5.93 3.04
CA LEU A 72 -7.97 -5.34 3.75
C LEU A 72 -7.47 -4.55 4.96
N LYS A 73 -8.23 -3.56 5.37
CA LYS A 73 -7.95 -2.80 6.58
C LYS A 73 -8.30 -3.64 7.80
N CYS A 74 -7.39 -3.73 8.76
CA CYS A 74 -7.71 -4.32 10.06
C CYS A 74 -8.75 -3.42 10.74
N GLY A 75 -9.88 -4.00 11.15
CA GLY A 75 -10.82 -3.29 12.03
C GLY A 75 -10.08 -2.96 13.31
N GLY A 76 -9.78 -1.68 13.54
CA GLY A 76 -9.13 -1.25 14.77
C GLY A 76 -10.09 -1.45 15.93
N THR A 77 -9.89 -2.51 16.72
CA THR A 77 -10.24 -2.46 18.14
C THR A 77 -9.10 -1.68 18.80
N VAL A 78 -9.32 -0.39 19.04
CA VAL A 78 -8.64 0.32 20.13
C VAL A 78 -9.36 0.01 21.42
#